data_AF-A0AAE0WHQ6-F1
#
_entry.id   AF-A0AAE0WHQ6-F1
#
_cell.length_a   1.000
_cell.length_b   1.000
_cell.length_c   1.000
_cell.angle_alpha   90.00
_cell.angle_beta   90.00
_cell.angle_gamma   90.00
#
_symmetry.space_group_name_H-M   'P 1'
#
loop_
_entity.id
_entity.type
_entity.pdbx_description
1 polymer ?
#
loop_
_entity_poly.entity_id
_entity_poly.type
_entity_poly.pdbx_seq_one_letter_code
_entity_poly.pdbx_strand_id
1 'polypeptide(L)'
;AGITDEAAITNDEQPSQPPSPRFEHTVSDQLSKEHKEIAAGPVRNELKRLDRRTDPDSQYYYVETVLRTIDESQQANWWDNFALCLIREYDYSNFYVQRTYLQINSEHIKALLKDTIGEYPGISFHTKEISVDAPYHVLFHYRQALRTASEACEVDSEAAAHAKLLLGWIDSEFKDVSEETTNLIEQGMISYKHLWTLLAPGTLIYASVLGQARLFKLQSYAYGMADLKLTLTYHDFDGEDFGDMESVRAVRNFAGASHITELSAYPLGYHADPDGVKSELVKRGRRFEDYAGVHFCNYSGIALEHSGWSMNRFSTSGRVVVDAKTFHRLNPDTAFEVARLGTEPAAVLVKSGTVFEVSR
;
A
#
# COMPACT_ATOMS: atom_id res chain seq x y z
N ALA A 1 -57.82 72.11 1.02
CA ALA A 1 -58.32 71.46 2.24
C ALA A 1 -57.15 70.63 2.77
N GLY A 2 -56.36 71.13 3.72
CA GLY A 2 -56.71 71.32 5.14
C GLY A 2 -56.01 70.19 5.92
N ILE A 3 -54.79 70.40 6.45
CA ILE A 3 -54.50 70.82 7.86
C ILE A 3 -54.76 69.63 8.83
N THR A 4 -53.72 68.87 9.21
CA THR A 4 -52.91 68.83 10.48
C THR A 4 -53.00 67.39 11.04
N ASP A 5 -52.08 66.80 11.80
CA ASP A 5 -51.31 67.31 12.93
C ASP A 5 -50.14 66.37 13.31
N GLU A 6 -49.17 66.95 14.00
CA GLU A 6 -48.04 66.29 14.68
C GLU A 6 -48.49 65.44 15.90
N ALA A 7 -47.75 64.36 16.20
CA ALA A 7 -47.24 64.09 17.55
C ALA A 7 -46.26 62.91 17.56
N ALA A 8 -45.23 63.03 18.39
CA ALA A 8 -44.05 62.19 18.49
C ALA A 8 -44.09 61.18 19.67
N ILE A 9 -43.00 60.38 19.78
CA ILE A 9 -42.50 59.60 20.95
C ILE A 9 -43.10 58.17 21.02
N THR A 10 -42.40 57.01 21.08
CA THR A 10 -41.05 56.62 21.56
C THR A 10 -40.67 55.21 21.04
N ASN A 11 -39.35 54.97 20.91
CA ASN A 11 -38.58 53.74 21.17
C ASN A 11 -39.24 52.35 20.95
N ASP A 12 -38.67 51.56 20.03
CA ASP A 12 -38.24 50.23 20.42
C ASP A 12 -36.99 49.76 19.65
N GLU A 13 -36.09 49.14 20.40
CA GLU A 13 -34.71 48.81 20.07
C GLU A 13 -34.62 47.63 19.09
N GLN A 14 -33.86 47.79 18.00
CA GLN A 14 -33.31 46.63 17.29
C GLN A 14 -32.12 46.09 18.08
N PRO A 15 -32.06 44.79 18.41
CA PRO A 15 -30.91 44.23 19.10
C PRO A 15 -29.67 44.29 18.19
N SER A 16 -28.69 45.06 18.63
CA SER A 16 -27.33 45.15 18.13
C SER A 16 -26.70 43.76 17.99
N GLN A 17 -26.21 43.45 16.79
CA GLN A 17 -25.26 42.34 16.59
C GLN A 17 -24.05 42.54 17.50
N PRO A 18 -23.57 41.49 18.21
CA PRO A 18 -22.35 41.60 18.98
C PRO A 18 -21.15 41.83 18.04
N PRO A 19 -20.21 42.72 18.39
CA PRO A 19 -19.04 42.98 17.57
C PRO A 19 -18.20 41.71 17.44
N SER A 20 -17.90 41.33 16.20
CA SER A 20 -16.92 40.28 15.90
C SER A 20 -15.59 40.62 16.57
N PRO A 21 -14.93 39.66 17.26
CA PRO A 21 -13.66 39.92 17.92
C PRO A 21 -12.60 40.27 16.90
N ARG A 22 -12.05 41.47 17.07
CA ARG A 22 -10.99 42.09 16.29
C ARG A 22 -9.65 41.45 16.65
N PHE A 23 -9.28 40.37 15.99
CA PHE A 23 -7.92 39.83 16.03
C PHE A 23 -7.53 39.35 14.62
N GLU A 24 -6.24 39.54 14.27
CA GLU A 24 -5.58 39.15 13.00
C GLU A 24 -5.63 40.14 11.82
N HIS A 25 -5.06 41.33 12.00
CA HIS A 25 -4.48 42.08 10.87
C HIS A 25 -3.04 42.57 11.13
N THR A 26 -2.56 42.57 12.37
CA THR A 26 -1.25 43.16 12.71
C THR A 26 -0.06 42.23 12.44
N VAL A 27 -0.23 40.91 12.51
CA VAL A 27 0.88 39.93 12.34
C VAL A 27 1.21 39.68 10.86
N SER A 28 0.19 39.68 10.00
CA SER A 28 0.35 39.47 8.54
C SER A 28 1.14 40.61 7.88
N ASP A 29 0.85 41.86 8.23
CA ASP A 29 1.51 43.04 7.66
C ASP A 29 2.96 43.20 8.13
N GLN A 30 3.28 42.79 9.37
CA GLN A 30 4.64 42.80 9.91
C GLN A 30 5.53 41.75 9.24
N LEU A 31 5.07 40.50 9.11
CA LEU A 31 5.79 39.43 8.43
C LEU A 31 6.03 39.76 6.94
N SER A 32 5.06 40.39 6.27
CA SER A 32 5.20 40.82 4.87
C SER A 32 6.26 41.91 4.69
N LYS A 33 6.43 42.80 5.68
CA LYS A 33 7.45 43.85 5.66
C LYS A 33 8.85 43.30 5.95
N GLU A 34 8.98 42.43 6.94
CA GLU A 34 10.25 41.74 7.27
C GLU A 34 10.74 40.87 6.12
N HIS A 35 9.87 40.11 5.45
CA HIS A 35 10.25 39.30 4.29
C HIS A 35 10.71 40.16 3.09
N LYS A 36 10.13 41.35 2.89
CA LYS A 36 10.58 42.30 1.85
C LYS A 36 11.95 42.90 2.16
N GLU A 37 12.24 43.17 3.44
CA GLU A 37 13.56 43.64 3.89
C GLU A 37 14.63 42.54 3.82
N ILE A 38 14.26 41.29 4.13
CA ILE A 38 15.15 40.11 3.98
C ILE A 38 15.45 39.84 2.49
N ALA A 39 14.45 39.95 1.61
CA ALA A 39 14.62 39.75 0.17
C ALA A 39 15.58 40.78 -0.48
N ALA A 40 15.75 41.96 0.12
CA ALA A 40 16.65 43.01 -0.35
C ALA A 40 18.09 42.89 0.19
N GLY A 41 18.37 41.92 1.08
CA GLY A 41 19.66 41.75 1.74
C GLY A 41 20.56 40.67 1.11
N PRO A 42 21.86 40.63 1.46
CA PRO A 42 22.75 39.54 1.07
C PRO A 42 22.38 38.22 1.77
N VAL A 43 22.80 37.09 1.18
CA VAL A 43 22.59 35.74 1.74
C VAL A 43 23.14 35.67 3.16
N ARG A 44 22.30 35.25 4.12
CA ARG A 44 22.67 35.09 5.53
C ARG A 44 23.13 33.65 5.80
N ASN A 45 24.09 33.46 6.70
CA ASN A 45 24.52 32.14 7.17
C ASN A 45 23.58 31.63 8.29
N GLU A 46 22.29 31.47 7.95
CA GLU A 46 21.23 31.08 8.88
C GLU A 46 20.35 29.99 8.23
N LEU A 47 19.97 28.96 9.00
CA LEU A 47 19.04 27.94 8.53
C LEU A 47 17.60 28.43 8.78
N LYS A 48 16.85 28.67 7.70
CA LYS A 48 15.41 28.94 7.75
C LYS A 48 14.62 27.73 7.28
N ARG A 49 13.54 27.41 7.99
CA ARG A 49 12.61 26.34 7.61
C ARG A 49 11.37 26.94 6.99
N LEU A 50 11.06 26.48 5.78
CA LEU A 50 9.98 27.01 4.99
C LEU A 50 9.07 25.86 4.57
N ASP A 51 7.77 26.03 4.77
CA ASP A 51 6.76 25.19 4.15
C ASP A 51 6.48 25.74 2.74
N ARG A 52 6.66 24.92 1.71
CA ARG A 52 6.19 25.26 0.36
C ARG A 52 4.69 25.03 0.28
N ARG A 53 3.92 26.07 -0.04
CA ARG A 53 2.47 26.04 -0.22
C ARG A 53 2.10 26.45 -1.63
N THR A 54 0.91 26.07 -2.05
CA THR A 54 0.33 26.44 -3.36
C THR A 54 -0.89 27.31 -3.12
N ASP A 55 -1.01 28.41 -3.85
CA ASP A 55 -2.20 29.26 -3.83
C ASP A 55 -3.31 28.69 -4.73
N PRO A 56 -4.54 29.24 -4.68
CA PRO A 56 -5.62 28.80 -5.57
C PRO A 56 -5.32 28.96 -7.07
N ASP A 57 -4.37 29.82 -7.43
CA ASP A 57 -3.93 30.07 -8.81
C ASP A 57 -2.74 29.18 -9.22
N SER A 58 -2.44 28.14 -8.44
CA SER A 58 -1.37 27.17 -8.66
C SER A 58 0.06 27.75 -8.62
N GLN A 59 0.26 28.92 -8.02
CA GLN A 59 1.58 29.49 -7.78
C GLN A 59 2.15 29.03 -6.43
N TYR A 60 3.46 28.79 -6.39
CA TYR A 60 4.15 28.39 -5.17
C TYR A 60 4.57 29.61 -4.34
N TYR A 61 4.36 29.53 -3.03
CA TYR A 61 4.90 30.47 -2.06
C TYR A 61 5.49 29.74 -0.85
N TYR A 62 6.35 30.43 -0.11
CA TYR A 62 7.05 29.89 1.05
C TYR A 62 6.62 30.61 2.31
N VAL A 63 6.33 29.87 3.37
CA VAL A 63 6.03 30.43 4.71
C VAL A 63 6.94 29.80 5.75
N GLU A 64 7.38 30.57 6.75
CA GLU A 64 8.22 30.04 7.82
C GLU A 64 7.46 28.96 8.62
N THR A 65 8.09 27.81 8.83
CA THR A 65 7.49 26.69 9.57
C THR A 65 7.32 27.07 11.04
N VAL A 66 6.08 27.28 11.47
CA VAL A 66 5.77 27.64 12.86
C VAL A 66 5.67 26.36 13.72
N LEU A 67 6.73 26.06 14.47
CA LEU A 67 6.69 25.06 15.53
C LEU A 67 5.97 25.67 16.74
N ARG A 68 4.70 25.31 16.95
CA ARG A 68 3.99 25.70 18.18
C ARG A 68 4.48 24.80 19.32
N THR A 69 5.16 25.38 20.30
CA THR A 69 5.38 24.72 21.59
C THR A 69 4.05 24.71 22.33
N ILE A 70 3.35 23.57 22.31
CA ILE A 70 2.13 23.38 23.08
C ILE A 70 2.55 22.87 24.47
N ASP A 71 1.99 23.47 25.53
CA ASP A 71 2.15 22.94 26.88
C ASP A 71 1.42 21.58 26.98
N GLU A 72 2.18 20.51 27.19
CA GLU A 72 1.68 19.12 27.28
C GLU A 72 0.54 18.98 28.29
N SER A 73 0.50 19.84 29.33
CA SER A 73 -0.54 19.83 30.37
C SER A 73 -1.92 20.34 29.92
N GLN A 74 -2.02 20.96 28.73
CA GLN A 74 -3.27 21.51 28.18
C GLN A 74 -3.81 20.73 26.97
N GLN A 75 -3.24 19.55 26.68
CA GLN A 75 -3.64 18.75 25.53
C GLN A 75 -5.01 18.08 25.79
N ALA A 76 -6.09 18.70 25.33
CA ALA A 76 -7.34 18.00 25.08
C ALA A 76 -7.22 17.23 23.77
N ASN A 77 -7.65 15.96 23.71
CA ASN A 77 -7.70 15.15 22.48
C ASN A 77 -8.85 15.58 21.56
N TRP A 78 -8.91 16.87 21.21
CA TRP A 78 -9.97 17.44 20.40
C TRP A 78 -10.01 16.83 18.98
N TRP A 79 -8.88 16.27 18.51
CA TRP A 79 -8.76 15.60 17.21
C TRP A 79 -9.54 14.27 17.14
N ASP A 80 -9.89 13.64 18.27
CA ASP A 80 -10.73 12.44 18.29
C ASP A 80 -12.15 12.71 17.77
N ASN A 81 -12.58 13.98 17.74
CA ASN A 81 -13.89 14.39 17.22
C ASN A 81 -13.95 14.45 15.68
N PHE A 82 -12.82 14.30 14.99
CA PHE A 82 -12.75 14.33 13.53
C PHE A 82 -12.72 12.92 13.00
N ALA A 83 -13.54 12.63 11.98
CA ALA A 83 -13.63 11.29 11.38
C ALA A 83 -12.29 10.82 10.79
N LEU A 84 -11.52 11.73 10.20
CA LEU A 84 -10.22 11.49 9.56
C LEU A 84 -9.23 12.58 9.99
N CYS A 85 -8.02 12.17 10.38
CA CYS A 85 -6.92 13.07 10.74
C CYS A 85 -5.68 12.72 9.92
N LEU A 86 -5.20 13.68 9.11
CA LEU A 86 -3.91 13.55 8.44
C LEU A 86 -2.81 14.05 9.37
N ILE A 87 -1.95 13.15 9.82
CA ILE A 87 -0.94 13.42 10.85
C ILE A 87 0.46 13.31 10.24
N ARG A 88 1.29 14.31 10.52
CA ARG A 88 2.74 14.29 10.26
C ARG A 88 3.44 14.18 11.61
N GLU A 89 4.06 13.04 11.82
CA GLU A 89 4.87 12.74 12.99
C GLU A 89 6.30 13.17 12.72
N TYR A 90 6.83 14.03 13.58
CA TYR A 90 8.21 14.49 13.52
C TYR A 90 9.08 13.68 14.48
N ASP A 91 10.39 13.67 14.20
CA ASP A 91 11.39 13.11 15.11
C ASP A 91 11.45 13.86 16.44
N TYR A 92 12.20 13.34 17.41
CA TYR A 92 12.38 13.99 18.72
C TYR A 92 12.92 15.42 18.63
N SER A 93 13.62 15.76 17.54
CA SER A 93 14.10 17.13 17.31
C SER A 93 13.02 18.06 16.72
N ASN A 94 11.85 17.53 16.34
CA ASN A 94 10.74 18.20 15.68
C ASN A 94 11.12 18.81 14.32
N PHE A 95 12.11 18.23 13.63
CA PHE A 95 12.69 18.81 12.42
C PHE A 95 12.49 17.96 11.18
N TYR A 96 12.40 16.65 11.35
CA TYR A 96 12.24 15.71 10.25
C TYR A 96 10.94 14.94 10.41
N VAL A 97 10.08 14.98 9.39
CA VAL A 97 8.89 14.13 9.35
C VAL A 97 9.37 12.68 9.24
N GLN A 98 9.15 11.90 10.29
CA GLN A 98 9.44 10.47 10.32
C GLN A 98 8.32 9.66 9.66
N ARG A 99 7.08 10.10 9.87
CA ARG A 99 5.90 9.34 9.45
C ARG A 99 4.80 10.32 9.04
N THR A 100 4.11 10.02 7.95
CA THR A 100 2.85 10.68 7.61
C THR A 100 1.80 9.60 7.47
N TYR A 101 0.69 9.72 8.19
CA TYR A 101 -0.36 8.70 8.18
C TYR A 101 -1.75 9.33 8.30
N LEU A 102 -2.74 8.60 7.82
CA LEU A 102 -4.14 8.92 7.96
C LEU A 102 -4.69 8.13 9.15
N GLN A 103 -5.04 8.83 10.23
CA GLN A 103 -5.74 8.26 11.36
C GLN A 103 -7.25 8.27 11.10
N ILE A 104 -7.89 7.15 11.39
CA ILE A 104 -9.32 6.92 11.11
C ILE A 104 -10.03 6.75 12.45
N ASN A 105 -10.79 7.77 12.85
CA ASN A 105 -11.50 7.77 14.12
C ASN A 105 -12.97 7.36 13.97
N SER A 106 -13.58 7.57 12.80
CA SER A 106 -14.98 7.20 12.60
C SER A 106 -15.21 5.69 12.61
N GLU A 107 -16.09 5.24 13.51
CA GLU A 107 -16.50 3.83 13.59
C GLU A 107 -17.16 3.30 12.30
N HIS A 108 -17.92 4.13 11.58
CA HIS A 108 -18.49 3.75 10.28
C HIS A 108 -17.41 3.48 9.22
N ILE A 109 -16.36 4.30 9.18
CA ILE A 109 -15.24 4.11 8.24
C ILE A 109 -14.43 2.87 8.64
N LYS A 110 -14.18 2.67 9.94
CA LYS A 110 -13.50 1.47 10.44
C LYS A 110 -14.25 0.19 10.04
N ALA A 111 -15.57 0.16 10.23
CA ALA A 111 -16.40 -0.96 9.81
C ALA A 111 -16.33 -1.19 8.29
N LEU A 112 -16.48 -0.13 7.49
CA LEU A 112 -16.39 -0.21 6.04
C LEU A 112 -15.04 -0.78 5.56
N LEU A 113 -13.93 -0.33 6.13
CA LEU A 113 -12.58 -0.81 5.79
C LEU A 113 -12.39 -2.26 6.19
N LYS A 114 -12.86 -2.63 7.38
CA LYS A 114 -12.79 -4.01 7.87
C LYS A 114 -13.57 -4.96 6.95
N ASP A 115 -14.78 -4.61 6.58
CA ASP A 115 -15.66 -5.47 5.78
C ASP A 115 -15.19 -5.56 4.31
N THR A 116 -14.62 -4.47 3.77
CA THR A 116 -14.20 -4.40 2.36
C THR A 116 -12.80 -4.97 2.11
N ILE A 117 -11.86 -4.70 3.02
CA ILE A 117 -10.44 -5.05 2.83
C ILE A 117 -10.11 -6.35 3.57
N GLY A 118 -10.59 -6.50 4.80
CA GLY A 118 -10.27 -7.62 5.69
C GLY A 118 -8.82 -7.56 6.18
N GLU A 119 -7.90 -8.18 5.43
CA GLU A 119 -6.49 -8.28 5.75
C GLU A 119 -5.62 -7.58 4.70
N TYR A 120 -4.63 -6.82 5.15
CA TYR A 120 -3.63 -6.20 4.30
C TYR A 120 -2.23 -6.32 4.94
N PRO A 121 -1.16 -6.61 4.18
CA PRO A 121 0.18 -6.75 4.74
C PRO A 121 0.61 -5.50 5.51
N GLY A 122 0.93 -5.69 6.80
CA GLY A 122 1.39 -4.61 7.68
C GLY A 122 0.30 -3.68 8.22
N ILE A 123 -0.99 -3.91 7.91
CA ILE A 123 -2.10 -3.09 8.40
C ILE A 123 -3.20 -4.00 8.95
N SER A 124 -3.62 -3.75 10.19
CA SER A 124 -4.78 -4.43 10.78
C SER A 124 -5.96 -3.48 10.87
N PHE A 125 -7.10 -3.89 10.32
CA PHE A 125 -8.39 -3.19 10.48
C PHE A 125 -9.22 -3.70 11.67
N HIS A 126 -8.64 -4.58 12.49
CA HIS A 126 -9.29 -5.18 13.66
C HIS A 126 -8.95 -4.46 14.97
N THR A 127 -8.01 -3.52 14.93
CA THR A 127 -7.57 -2.74 16.10
C THR A 127 -8.50 -1.57 16.38
N LYS A 128 -8.54 -1.13 17.64
CA LYS A 128 -9.32 0.05 18.06
C LYS A 128 -8.89 1.32 17.32
N GLU A 129 -7.59 1.45 17.11
CA GLU A 129 -6.96 2.54 16.35
C GLU A 129 -6.53 2.00 15.00
N ILE A 130 -7.03 2.63 13.94
CA ILE A 130 -6.66 2.31 12.56
C ILE A 130 -5.90 3.51 12.01
N SER A 131 -4.67 3.26 11.59
CA SER A 131 -3.84 4.23 10.87
C SER A 131 -3.35 3.63 9.57
N VAL A 132 -3.33 4.45 8.51
CA VAL A 132 -2.80 4.07 7.21
C VAL A 132 -1.63 4.96 6.88
N ASP A 133 -0.45 4.39 6.74
CA ASP A 133 0.76 5.11 6.39
C ASP A 133 0.77 5.60 4.95
N ALA A 134 1.33 6.79 4.72
CA ALA A 134 1.69 7.26 3.39
C ALA A 134 2.65 6.24 2.73
N PRO A 135 2.50 5.94 1.44
CA PRO A 135 1.62 6.59 0.45
C PRO A 135 0.21 5.96 0.32
N TYR A 136 -0.33 5.38 1.38
CA TYR A 136 -1.72 4.91 1.50
C TYR A 136 -2.14 3.86 0.45
N HIS A 137 -1.19 3.01 0.03
CA HIS A 137 -1.39 2.02 -1.03
C HIS A 137 -2.66 1.17 -0.86
N VAL A 138 -2.99 0.78 0.37
CA VAL A 138 -4.20 -0.01 0.66
C VAL A 138 -5.49 0.69 0.23
N LEU A 139 -5.59 2.00 0.45
CA LEU A 139 -6.78 2.77 0.09
C LEU A 139 -6.89 2.91 -1.42
N PHE A 140 -5.76 3.06 -2.11
CA PHE A 140 -5.75 3.05 -3.57
C PHE A 140 -6.17 1.69 -4.13
N HIS A 141 -5.61 0.59 -3.62
CA HIS A 141 -5.88 -0.77 -4.11
C HIS A 141 -7.35 -1.15 -4.00
N TYR A 142 -7.98 -0.77 -2.89
CA TYR A 142 -9.37 -1.11 -2.62
C TYR A 142 -10.35 0.03 -2.94
N ARG A 143 -9.91 1.13 -3.57
CA ARG A 143 -10.75 2.31 -3.85
C ARG A 143 -12.06 1.97 -4.58
N GLN A 144 -12.00 1.05 -5.54
CA GLN A 144 -13.19 0.65 -6.30
C GLN A 144 -14.13 -0.22 -5.44
N ALA A 145 -13.59 -1.13 -4.63
CA ALA A 145 -14.38 -1.93 -3.71
C ALA A 145 -15.04 -1.06 -2.63
N LEU A 146 -14.31 -0.07 -2.10
CA LEU A 146 -14.82 0.91 -1.16
C LEU A 146 -15.93 1.79 -1.77
N ARG A 147 -15.80 2.14 -3.05
CA ARG A 147 -16.85 2.85 -3.80
C ARG A 147 -18.12 2.01 -3.90
N THR A 148 -18.00 0.76 -4.33
CA THR A 148 -19.14 -0.19 -4.40
C THR A 148 -19.78 -0.40 -3.03
N ALA A 149 -18.97 -0.55 -1.97
CA ALA A 149 -19.47 -0.72 -0.61
C ALA A 149 -20.18 0.55 -0.09
N SER A 150 -19.68 1.74 -0.45
CA SER A 150 -20.33 3.02 -0.12
C SER A 150 -21.67 3.19 -0.85
N GLU A 151 -21.81 2.69 -2.07
CA GLU A 151 -23.06 2.73 -2.84
C GLU A 151 -24.13 1.77 -2.27
N ALA A 152 -23.70 0.73 -1.56
CA ALA A 152 -24.59 -0.21 -0.88
C ALA A 152 -25.09 0.31 0.49
N CYS A 153 -24.53 1.41 1.01
CA CYS A 153 -25.01 2.03 2.24
C CYS A 153 -26.40 2.67 2.03
N GLU A 154 -27.18 2.75 3.11
CA GLU A 154 -28.47 3.43 3.10
C GLU A 154 -28.29 4.93 2.75
N VAL A 155 -29.12 5.40 1.82
CA VAL A 155 -29.12 6.80 1.35
C VAL A 155 -29.37 7.73 2.53
N ASP A 156 -28.58 8.79 2.63
CA ASP A 156 -28.61 9.79 3.72
C ASP A 156 -28.26 9.28 5.13
N SER A 157 -27.67 8.09 5.25
CA SER A 157 -27.09 7.63 6.52
C SER A 157 -25.77 8.36 6.88
N GLU A 158 -25.47 8.48 8.17
CA GLU A 158 -24.17 8.99 8.65
C GLU A 158 -22.98 8.17 8.09
N ALA A 159 -23.18 6.86 7.95
CA ALA A 159 -22.20 5.96 7.35
C ALA A 159 -21.91 6.34 5.89
N ALA A 160 -22.92 6.65 5.09
CA ALA A 160 -22.75 7.09 3.70
C ALA A 160 -22.04 8.46 3.62
N ALA A 161 -22.34 9.39 4.53
CA ALA A 161 -21.66 10.68 4.59
C ALA A 161 -20.16 10.52 4.91
N HIS A 162 -19.83 9.66 5.87
CA HIS A 162 -18.44 9.37 6.26
C HIS A 162 -17.67 8.59 5.18
N ALA A 163 -18.32 7.64 4.51
CA ALA A 163 -17.73 6.93 3.37
C ALA A 163 -17.43 7.89 2.21
N LYS A 164 -18.35 8.82 1.91
CA LYS A 164 -18.15 9.87 0.90
C LYS A 164 -16.99 10.80 1.24
N LEU A 165 -16.81 11.13 2.52
CA LEU A 165 -15.65 11.92 2.99
C LEU A 165 -14.33 11.18 2.69
N LEU A 166 -14.24 9.90 3.03
CA LEU A 166 -13.04 9.09 2.75
C LEU A 166 -12.78 8.99 1.24
N LEU A 167 -13.80 8.65 0.44
CA LEU A 167 -13.67 8.52 -1.00
C LEU A 167 -13.28 9.83 -1.67
N GLY A 168 -13.85 10.95 -1.24
CA GLY A 168 -13.48 12.28 -1.74
C GLY A 168 -12.02 12.62 -1.43
N TRP A 169 -11.54 12.25 -0.24
CA TRP A 169 -10.12 12.40 0.10
C TRP A 169 -9.22 11.51 -0.77
N ILE A 170 -9.55 10.21 -0.93
CA ILE A 170 -8.82 9.26 -1.79
C ILE A 170 -8.74 9.77 -3.22
N ASP A 171 -9.86 10.22 -3.79
CA ASP A 171 -9.93 10.75 -5.17
C ASP A 171 -9.05 12.00 -5.32
N SER A 172 -8.98 12.86 -4.29
CA SER A 172 -8.10 14.04 -4.33
C SER A 172 -6.62 13.69 -4.19
N GLU A 173 -6.27 12.77 -3.29
CA GLU A 173 -4.88 12.39 -2.97
C GLU A 173 -4.24 11.66 -4.15
N PHE A 174 -5.01 10.80 -4.82
CA PHE A 174 -4.52 9.96 -5.91
C PHE A 174 -4.90 10.47 -7.30
N LYS A 175 -5.38 11.71 -7.44
CA LYS A 175 -5.81 12.26 -8.73
C LYS A 175 -4.69 12.15 -9.78
N ASP A 176 -3.54 12.75 -9.49
CA ASP A 176 -2.41 12.79 -10.43
C ASP A 176 -1.87 11.39 -10.74
N VAL A 177 -1.79 10.53 -9.73
CA VAL A 177 -1.37 9.13 -9.89
C VAL A 177 -2.36 8.36 -10.76
N SER A 178 -3.66 8.56 -10.56
CA SER A 178 -4.71 7.89 -11.34
C SER A 178 -4.71 8.35 -12.79
N GLU A 179 -4.55 9.64 -13.04
CA GLU A 179 -4.47 10.20 -14.40
C GLU A 179 -3.22 9.68 -15.14
N GLU A 180 -2.04 9.72 -14.51
CA GLU A 180 -0.79 9.23 -15.12
C GLU A 180 -0.85 7.72 -15.39
N THR A 181 -1.34 6.94 -14.42
CA THR A 181 -1.39 5.48 -14.57
C THR A 181 -2.46 5.03 -15.55
N THR A 182 -3.63 5.68 -15.62
CA THR A 182 -4.68 5.32 -16.58
C THR A 182 -4.17 5.46 -18.01
N ASN A 183 -3.54 6.59 -18.34
CA ASN A 183 -2.98 6.83 -19.68
C ASN A 183 -1.92 5.79 -20.06
N LEU A 184 -0.99 5.47 -19.12
CA LEU A 184 0.04 4.46 -19.36
C LEU A 184 -0.54 3.05 -19.54
N ILE A 185 -1.49 2.67 -18.68
CA ILE A 185 -2.10 1.33 -18.69
C ILE A 185 -2.91 1.09 -19.96
N GLU A 186 -3.62 2.10 -20.47
CA GLU A 186 -4.34 2.02 -21.75
C GLU A 186 -3.41 1.69 -22.93
N GLN A 187 -2.14 2.06 -22.83
CA GLN A 187 -1.10 1.75 -23.82
C GLN A 187 -0.32 0.46 -23.48
N GLY A 188 -0.73 -0.28 -22.44
CA GLY A 188 -0.05 -1.48 -21.95
C GLY A 188 1.31 -1.20 -21.31
N MET A 189 1.53 0.02 -20.84
CA MET A 189 2.78 0.48 -20.24
C MET A 189 2.61 0.88 -18.78
N ILE A 190 3.73 0.98 -18.07
CA ILE A 190 3.78 1.48 -16.70
C ILE A 190 5.15 2.10 -16.41
N SER A 191 5.21 3.10 -15.53
CA SER A 191 6.47 3.65 -15.01
C SER A 191 6.90 2.92 -13.74
N TYR A 192 8.20 2.86 -13.47
CA TYR A 192 8.71 2.14 -12.29
C TYR A 192 8.13 2.66 -10.96
N LYS A 193 8.03 3.99 -10.80
CA LYS A 193 7.45 4.63 -9.60
C LYS A 193 5.97 4.27 -9.36
N HIS A 194 5.27 3.84 -10.40
CA HIS A 194 3.85 3.52 -10.38
C HIS A 194 3.54 2.02 -10.41
N LEU A 195 4.54 1.14 -10.41
CA LEU A 195 4.30 -0.31 -10.43
C LEU A 195 3.39 -0.78 -9.30
N TRP A 196 3.51 -0.13 -8.15
CA TRP A 196 2.74 -0.49 -6.97
C TRP A 196 1.24 -0.47 -7.24
N THR A 197 0.74 0.41 -8.12
CA THR A 197 -0.70 0.55 -8.45
C THR A 197 -1.31 -0.69 -9.07
N LEU A 198 -0.48 -1.57 -9.63
CA LEU A 198 -0.86 -2.84 -10.25
C LEU A 198 -0.73 -4.03 -9.29
N LEU A 199 -0.15 -3.81 -8.11
CA LEU A 199 0.34 -4.84 -7.21
C LEU A 199 -0.49 -4.89 -5.91
N ALA A 200 -1.81 -4.99 -6.06
CA ALA A 200 -2.68 -5.25 -4.91
C ALA A 200 -2.37 -6.65 -4.33
N PRO A 201 -2.18 -6.80 -3.01
CA PRO A 201 -2.01 -8.12 -2.39
C PRO A 201 -3.11 -9.10 -2.81
N GLY A 202 -2.75 -10.36 -3.00
CA GLY A 202 -3.61 -11.41 -3.55
C GLY A 202 -3.65 -11.46 -5.08
N THR A 203 -3.11 -10.46 -5.79
CA THR A 203 -3.02 -10.49 -7.27
C THR A 203 -2.18 -11.66 -7.76
N LEU A 204 -2.65 -12.33 -8.81
CA LEU A 204 -1.87 -13.38 -9.48
C LEU A 204 -0.78 -12.76 -10.35
N ILE A 205 0.47 -13.09 -10.06
CA ILE A 205 1.66 -12.62 -10.76
C ILE A 205 2.16 -13.71 -11.70
N TYR A 206 2.29 -13.38 -12.97
CA TYR A 206 2.96 -14.18 -13.98
C TYR A 206 4.46 -13.91 -13.96
N ALA A 207 5.25 -14.99 -13.99
CA ALA A 207 6.68 -14.92 -14.24
C ALA A 207 7.19 -16.21 -14.92
N SER A 208 8.34 -16.11 -15.59
CA SER A 208 9.03 -17.27 -16.15
C SER A 208 10.07 -17.80 -15.16
N VAL A 209 9.95 -19.07 -14.78
CA VAL A 209 10.94 -19.77 -13.96
C VAL A 209 11.58 -20.84 -14.82
N LEU A 210 12.89 -20.73 -15.04
CA LEU A 210 13.65 -21.65 -15.88
C LEU A 210 13.13 -21.78 -17.33
N GLY A 211 12.44 -20.76 -17.85
CA GLY A 211 11.84 -20.78 -19.19
C GLY A 211 10.42 -21.35 -19.21
N GLN A 212 9.85 -21.67 -18.05
CA GLN A 212 8.49 -22.19 -17.90
C GLN A 212 7.61 -21.16 -17.21
N ALA A 213 6.40 -20.97 -17.73
CA ALA A 213 5.40 -20.13 -17.08
C ALA A 213 5.12 -20.63 -15.67
N ARG A 214 4.98 -19.71 -14.71
CA ARG A 214 4.51 -19.97 -13.35
C ARG A 214 3.65 -18.81 -12.88
N LEU A 215 2.61 -19.14 -12.12
CA LEU A 215 1.79 -18.17 -11.42
C LEU A 215 2.12 -18.20 -9.94
N PHE A 216 2.09 -17.01 -9.35
CA PHE A 216 2.28 -16.81 -7.94
C PHE A 216 1.16 -15.93 -7.40
N LYS A 217 0.85 -16.04 -6.12
CA LYS A 217 0.00 -15.09 -5.41
C LYS A 217 0.87 -14.04 -4.75
N LEU A 218 0.64 -12.76 -5.05
CA LEU A 218 1.36 -11.66 -4.40
C LEU A 218 0.97 -11.57 -2.93
N GLN A 219 1.97 -11.58 -2.03
CA GLN A 219 1.75 -11.32 -0.61
C GLN A 219 2.03 -9.85 -0.29
N SER A 220 3.24 -9.38 -0.61
CA SER A 220 3.66 -8.01 -0.35
C SER A 220 4.74 -7.58 -1.33
N TYR A 221 5.09 -6.29 -1.30
CA TYR A 221 6.17 -5.74 -2.11
C TYR A 221 6.92 -4.63 -1.36
N ALA A 222 8.17 -4.42 -1.73
CA ALA A 222 9.01 -3.37 -1.19
C ALA A 222 9.94 -2.79 -2.26
N TYR A 223 9.96 -1.47 -2.39
CA TYR A 223 10.94 -0.78 -3.23
C TYR A 223 12.30 -0.78 -2.52
N GLY A 224 13.28 -1.38 -3.18
CA GLY A 224 14.70 -1.25 -2.86
C GLY A 224 15.36 -0.15 -3.70
N MET A 225 16.68 0.00 -3.52
CA MET A 225 17.48 1.00 -4.24
C MET A 225 17.54 0.73 -5.76
N ALA A 226 17.58 -0.54 -6.17
CA ALA A 226 17.77 -0.94 -7.56
C ALA A 226 16.65 -1.83 -8.12
N ASP A 227 15.75 -2.32 -7.25
CA ASP A 227 14.70 -3.25 -7.63
C ASP A 227 13.44 -3.10 -6.76
N LEU A 228 12.33 -3.57 -7.30
CA LEU A 228 11.08 -3.77 -6.58
C LEU A 228 11.01 -5.25 -6.24
N LYS A 229 11.07 -5.57 -4.96
CA LYS A 229 10.98 -6.95 -4.47
C LYS A 229 9.52 -7.31 -4.26
N LEU A 230 9.11 -8.42 -4.86
CA LEU A 230 7.81 -9.02 -4.71
C LEU A 230 7.96 -10.26 -3.84
N THR A 231 7.30 -10.28 -2.69
CA THR A 231 7.13 -11.47 -1.87
C THR A 231 5.89 -12.21 -2.36
N LEU A 232 6.10 -13.45 -2.81
CA LEU A 232 5.14 -14.22 -3.56
C LEU A 232 4.94 -15.59 -2.89
N THR A 233 3.74 -16.16 -2.97
CA THR A 233 3.51 -17.57 -2.63
C THR A 233 3.16 -18.40 -3.85
N TYR A 234 3.55 -19.67 -3.82
CA TYR A 234 3.20 -20.68 -4.82
C TYR A 234 3.05 -22.05 -4.15
N HIS A 235 2.42 -23.00 -4.84
CA HIS A 235 2.23 -24.34 -4.31
C HIS A 235 3.39 -25.27 -4.68
N ASP A 236 3.83 -26.09 -3.73
CA ASP A 236 4.85 -27.12 -3.90
C ASP A 236 4.51 -28.39 -3.10
N PHE A 237 5.34 -29.44 -3.24
CA PHE A 237 5.21 -30.72 -2.56
C PHE A 237 6.52 -31.07 -1.84
N ASP A 238 6.48 -31.22 -0.52
CA ASP A 238 7.67 -31.56 0.28
C ASP A 238 8.01 -33.06 0.31
N GLY A 239 7.22 -33.90 -0.36
CA GLY A 239 7.34 -35.36 -0.31
C GLY A 239 6.29 -36.04 0.55
N GLU A 240 5.57 -35.29 1.39
CA GLU A 240 4.45 -35.78 2.21
C GLU A 240 3.18 -34.99 1.93
N ASP A 241 3.27 -33.66 1.91
CA ASP A 241 2.14 -32.76 1.79
C ASP A 241 2.31 -31.72 0.69
N PHE A 242 1.17 -31.26 0.18
CA PHE A 242 1.10 -30.07 -0.66
C PHE A 242 0.87 -28.84 0.22
N GLY A 243 1.55 -27.76 -0.12
CA GLY A 243 1.52 -26.54 0.68
C GLY A 243 2.05 -25.33 -0.04
N ASP A 244 1.94 -24.20 0.65
CA ASP A 244 2.46 -22.92 0.19
C ASP A 244 3.95 -22.79 0.50
N MET A 245 4.68 -22.29 -0.49
CA MET A 245 6.08 -21.90 -0.41
C MET A 245 6.22 -20.43 -0.75
N GLU A 246 7.16 -19.75 -0.10
CA GLU A 246 7.50 -18.38 -0.40
C GLU A 246 8.57 -18.31 -1.50
N SER A 247 8.43 -17.32 -2.39
CA SER A 247 9.43 -16.95 -3.37
C SER A 247 9.56 -15.44 -3.39
N VAL A 248 10.80 -14.95 -3.53
CA VAL A 248 11.05 -13.54 -3.82
C VAL A 248 11.39 -13.37 -5.30
N ARG A 249 10.77 -12.39 -5.95
CA ARG A 249 11.13 -11.96 -7.31
C ARG A 249 11.42 -10.48 -7.33
N ALA A 250 12.36 -10.08 -8.18
CA ALA A 250 12.78 -8.70 -8.32
C ALA A 250 12.42 -8.19 -9.72
N VAL A 251 11.74 -7.05 -9.76
CA VAL A 251 11.58 -6.24 -10.98
C VAL A 251 12.64 -5.15 -10.93
N ARG A 252 13.58 -5.17 -11.87
CA ARG A 252 14.67 -4.18 -11.91
C ARG A 252 14.10 -2.79 -12.16
N ASN A 253 14.74 -1.78 -11.57
CA ASN A 253 14.44 -0.39 -11.89
C ASN A 253 14.69 -0.10 -13.39
N PHE A 254 13.79 0.66 -13.99
CA PHE A 254 13.87 1.12 -15.37
C PHE A 254 13.45 2.60 -15.48
N ALA A 255 14.06 3.30 -16.43
CA ALA A 255 13.77 4.71 -16.68
C ALA A 255 12.57 4.86 -17.63
N GLY A 256 11.76 5.90 -17.40
CA GLY A 256 10.58 6.18 -18.23
C GLY A 256 9.45 5.16 -18.02
N ALA A 257 8.78 4.80 -19.12
CA ALA A 257 7.72 3.80 -19.16
C ALA A 257 8.20 2.54 -19.89
N SER A 258 7.74 1.38 -19.43
CA SER A 258 8.01 0.09 -20.05
C SER A 258 6.72 -0.69 -20.24
N HIS A 259 6.69 -1.60 -21.23
CA HIS A 259 5.56 -2.50 -21.40
C HIS A 259 5.43 -3.43 -20.19
N ILE A 260 4.20 -3.57 -19.67
CA ILE A 260 3.93 -4.40 -18.49
C ILE A 260 4.35 -5.86 -18.74
N THR A 261 4.15 -6.34 -19.97
CA THR A 261 4.46 -7.72 -20.38
C THR A 261 5.95 -8.01 -20.56
N GLU A 262 6.80 -6.98 -20.62
CA GLU A 262 8.26 -7.11 -20.69
C GLU A 262 8.91 -7.19 -19.30
N LEU A 263 8.15 -6.93 -18.24
CA LEU A 263 8.64 -7.05 -16.87
C LEU A 263 8.94 -8.52 -16.52
N SER A 264 9.95 -8.74 -15.67
CA SER A 264 10.34 -10.08 -15.20
C SER A 264 9.23 -10.80 -14.42
N ALA A 265 8.33 -10.03 -13.82
CA ALA A 265 7.13 -10.49 -13.14
C ALA A 265 6.06 -9.40 -13.22
N TYR A 266 4.81 -9.75 -13.59
CA TYR A 266 3.72 -8.79 -13.75
C TYR A 266 2.34 -9.44 -13.48
N PRO A 267 1.29 -8.65 -13.20
CA PRO A 267 -0.05 -9.20 -12.98
C PRO A 267 -0.59 -9.94 -14.20
N LEU A 268 -1.10 -11.14 -13.98
CA LEU A 268 -1.61 -12.03 -15.02
C LEU A 268 -2.69 -11.39 -15.91
N GLY A 269 -3.47 -10.43 -15.38
CA GLY A 269 -4.48 -9.71 -16.16
C GLY A 269 -3.93 -8.98 -17.39
N TYR A 270 -2.63 -8.68 -17.42
CA TYR A 270 -1.96 -8.05 -18.57
C TYR A 270 -1.35 -9.05 -19.56
N HIS A 271 -1.43 -10.35 -19.29
CA HIS A 271 -1.01 -11.37 -20.25
C HIS A 271 -1.96 -11.38 -21.46
N ALA A 272 -1.46 -11.69 -22.66
CA ALA A 272 -2.28 -11.73 -23.88
C ALA A 272 -3.39 -12.81 -23.82
N ASP A 273 -3.13 -13.91 -23.10
CA ASP A 273 -4.08 -14.99 -22.86
C ASP A 273 -4.05 -15.43 -21.38
N PRO A 274 -4.70 -14.70 -20.46
CA PRO A 274 -4.67 -15.02 -19.03
C PRO A 274 -5.32 -16.36 -18.71
N ASP A 275 -6.41 -16.69 -19.39
CA ASP A 275 -7.19 -17.90 -19.12
C ASP A 275 -6.54 -19.16 -19.71
N GLY A 276 -5.91 -19.06 -20.88
CA GLY A 276 -5.11 -20.14 -21.43
C GLY A 276 -3.91 -20.46 -20.55
N VAL A 277 -3.21 -19.45 -20.02
CA VAL A 277 -2.12 -19.64 -19.04
C VAL A 277 -2.65 -20.36 -17.79
N LYS A 278 -3.78 -19.93 -17.21
CA LYS A 278 -4.39 -20.64 -16.07
C LYS A 278 -4.72 -22.08 -16.42
N SER A 279 -5.38 -22.32 -17.55
CA SER A 279 -5.78 -23.65 -17.99
C SER A 279 -4.59 -24.59 -18.13
N GLU A 280 -3.52 -24.15 -18.78
CA GLU A 280 -2.32 -24.97 -18.96
C GLU A 280 -1.61 -25.23 -17.63
N LEU A 281 -1.52 -24.23 -16.75
CA LEU A 281 -0.89 -24.40 -15.45
C LEU A 281 -1.69 -25.30 -14.52
N VAL A 282 -3.03 -25.27 -14.58
CA VAL A 282 -3.89 -26.21 -13.86
C VAL A 282 -3.69 -27.63 -14.39
N LYS A 283 -3.68 -27.84 -15.71
CA LYS A 283 -3.39 -29.16 -16.31
C LYS A 283 -2.01 -29.68 -15.89
N ARG A 284 -1.00 -28.80 -15.89
CA ARG A 284 0.35 -29.14 -15.41
C ARG A 284 0.37 -29.45 -13.92
N GLY A 285 -0.40 -28.72 -13.11
CA GLY A 285 -0.59 -28.96 -11.68
C GLY A 285 -1.21 -30.31 -11.38
N ARG A 286 -2.26 -30.72 -12.13
CA ARG A 286 -2.84 -32.06 -11.99
C ARG A 286 -1.84 -33.18 -12.30
N ARG A 287 -1.04 -33.02 -13.38
CA ARG A 287 0.05 -33.97 -13.66
C ARG A 287 1.08 -34.00 -12.52
N PHE A 288 1.40 -32.86 -11.93
CA PHE A 288 2.31 -32.79 -10.78
C PHE A 288 1.74 -33.53 -9.56
N GLU A 289 0.44 -33.37 -9.29
CA GLU A 289 -0.27 -34.13 -8.24
C GLU A 289 -0.23 -35.65 -8.48
N ASP A 290 -0.43 -36.09 -9.73
CA ASP A 290 -0.36 -37.51 -10.11
C ASP A 290 1.03 -38.14 -9.83
N TYR A 291 2.09 -37.31 -9.78
CA TYR A 291 3.45 -37.72 -9.46
C TYR A 291 3.80 -37.66 -7.97
N ALA A 292 2.85 -37.33 -7.09
CA ALA A 292 3.05 -37.50 -5.65
C ALA A 292 3.24 -38.98 -5.32
N GLY A 293 4.22 -39.28 -4.46
CA GLY A 293 4.62 -40.64 -4.12
C GLY A 293 5.84 -41.13 -4.91
N VAL A 294 5.91 -42.45 -5.13
CA VAL A 294 7.07 -43.10 -5.74
C VAL A 294 6.69 -43.66 -7.11
N HIS A 295 7.33 -43.14 -8.16
CA HIS A 295 7.06 -43.55 -9.53
C HIS A 295 8.34 -44.00 -10.25
N PHE A 296 8.26 -45.14 -10.93
CA PHE A 296 9.32 -45.64 -11.79
C PHE A 296 8.97 -45.28 -13.24
N CYS A 297 9.75 -44.37 -13.83
CA CYS A 297 9.44 -43.80 -15.14
C CYS A 297 10.62 -43.94 -16.10
N ASN A 298 10.35 -43.70 -17.38
CA ASN A 298 11.40 -43.43 -18.37
C ASN A 298 11.28 -41.95 -18.77
N TYR A 299 12.38 -41.21 -18.65
CA TYR A 299 12.44 -39.79 -18.97
C TYR A 299 13.48 -39.56 -20.06
N SER A 300 13.16 -38.67 -21.00
CA SER A 300 14.08 -38.21 -22.03
C SER A 300 13.90 -36.70 -22.17
N GLY A 301 14.89 -35.92 -21.74
CA GLY A 301 14.76 -34.47 -21.64
C GLY A 301 15.89 -33.81 -20.87
N ILE A 302 15.62 -32.61 -20.37
CA ILE A 302 16.58 -31.80 -19.60
C ILE A 302 16.34 -32.04 -18.12
N ALA A 303 17.36 -32.56 -17.43
CA ALA A 303 17.39 -32.64 -15.98
C ALA A 303 18.11 -31.43 -15.38
N LEU A 304 17.78 -31.15 -14.12
CA LEU A 304 18.36 -30.10 -13.31
C LEU A 304 19.16 -30.74 -12.17
N GLU A 305 20.35 -30.21 -11.90
CA GLU A 305 21.17 -30.61 -10.76
C GLU A 305 21.61 -29.37 -10.00
N HIS A 306 21.42 -29.38 -8.69
CA HIS A 306 21.99 -28.38 -7.80
C HIS A 306 23.49 -28.61 -7.67
N SER A 307 24.29 -27.63 -8.09
CA SER A 307 25.75 -27.66 -7.98
C SER A 307 26.24 -26.39 -7.28
N GLY A 308 26.44 -26.50 -5.95
CA GLY A 308 26.79 -25.38 -5.09
C GLY A 308 25.75 -24.26 -5.18
N TRP A 309 26.18 -23.09 -5.66
CA TRP A 309 25.34 -21.88 -5.79
C TRP A 309 24.56 -21.80 -7.11
N SER A 310 24.60 -22.83 -7.96
CA SER A 310 24.05 -22.79 -9.31
C SER A 310 23.19 -24.01 -9.63
N MET A 311 22.32 -23.84 -10.64
CA MET A 311 21.49 -24.92 -11.19
C MET A 311 22.06 -25.33 -12.56
N ASN A 312 22.65 -26.51 -12.63
CA ASN A 312 23.14 -27.07 -13.88
C ASN A 312 22.00 -27.70 -14.68
N ARG A 313 22.08 -27.60 -16.00
CA ARG A 313 21.15 -28.23 -16.95
C ARG A 313 21.91 -29.25 -17.79
N PHE A 314 21.40 -30.47 -17.86
CA PHE A 314 21.99 -31.49 -18.71
C PHE A 314 20.92 -32.35 -19.37
N SER A 315 21.21 -32.88 -20.56
CA SER A 315 20.30 -33.80 -21.24
C SER A 315 20.49 -35.20 -20.70
N THR A 316 19.39 -35.89 -20.42
CA THR A 316 19.40 -37.29 -19.98
C THR A 316 18.27 -38.06 -20.66
N SER A 317 18.50 -39.35 -20.89
CA SER A 317 17.51 -40.27 -21.43
C SER A 317 17.68 -41.63 -20.78
N GLY A 318 16.67 -42.08 -20.03
CA GLY A 318 16.70 -43.36 -19.37
C GLY A 318 15.66 -43.50 -18.26
N ARG A 319 15.84 -44.53 -17.44
CA ARG A 319 14.97 -44.81 -16.28
C ARG A 319 15.26 -43.80 -15.18
N VAL A 320 14.19 -43.24 -14.61
CA VAL A 320 14.22 -42.32 -13.48
C VAL A 320 13.25 -42.79 -12.41
N VAL A 321 13.54 -42.41 -11.16
CA VAL A 321 12.61 -42.56 -10.05
C VAL A 321 12.17 -41.16 -9.64
N VAL A 322 10.86 -40.93 -9.60
CA VAL A 322 10.27 -39.70 -9.04
C VAL A 322 9.86 -40.04 -7.62
N ASP A 323 10.59 -39.51 -6.64
CA ASP A 323 10.34 -39.69 -5.20
C ASP A 323 10.92 -38.48 -4.45
N ALA A 324 10.06 -37.48 -4.19
CA ALA A 324 10.45 -36.25 -3.50
C ALA A 324 10.89 -36.52 -2.05
N LYS A 325 10.21 -37.43 -1.33
CA LYS A 325 10.52 -37.76 0.06
C LYS A 325 11.91 -38.38 0.20
N THR A 326 12.23 -39.36 -0.65
CA THR A 326 13.57 -39.96 -0.66
C THR A 326 14.61 -38.96 -1.14
N PHE A 327 14.29 -38.12 -2.14
CA PHE A 327 15.19 -37.08 -2.62
C PHE A 327 15.58 -36.10 -1.50
N HIS A 328 14.62 -35.56 -0.75
CA HIS A 328 14.87 -34.68 0.39
C HIS A 328 15.67 -35.38 1.50
N ARG A 329 15.37 -36.64 1.80
CA ARG A 329 16.13 -37.43 2.79
C ARG A 329 17.60 -37.64 2.39
N LEU A 330 17.88 -37.79 1.10
CA LEU A 330 19.25 -37.97 0.58
C LEU A 330 20.00 -36.64 0.37
N ASN A 331 19.27 -35.54 0.20
CA ASN A 331 19.82 -34.21 -0.07
C ASN A 331 19.28 -33.18 0.94
N PRO A 332 19.65 -33.31 2.23
CA PRO A 332 19.06 -32.52 3.31
C PRO A 332 19.27 -31.01 3.14
N ASP A 333 20.37 -30.58 2.51
CA ASP A 333 20.66 -29.16 2.24
C ASP A 333 19.66 -28.51 1.25
N THR A 334 18.92 -29.33 0.50
CA THR A 334 17.90 -28.88 -0.47
C THR A 334 16.49 -29.24 -0.04
N ALA A 335 16.32 -29.95 1.07
CA ALA A 335 15.03 -30.30 1.61
C ALA A 335 14.31 -29.05 2.13
N PHE A 336 12.99 -29.03 1.98
CA PHE A 336 12.14 -27.96 2.47
C PHE A 336 10.84 -28.54 3.02
N GLU A 337 10.16 -27.76 3.84
CA GLU A 337 8.82 -28.05 4.34
C GLU A 337 7.86 -27.01 3.79
N VAL A 338 6.65 -27.43 3.44
CA VAL A 338 5.62 -26.52 2.94
C VAL A 338 4.66 -26.11 4.05
N ALA A 339 4.06 -24.91 3.92
CA ALA A 339 2.92 -24.55 4.74
C ALA A 339 1.68 -25.30 4.23
N ARG A 340 1.31 -26.41 4.89
CA ARG A 340 0.25 -27.34 4.46
C ARG A 340 -1.03 -26.63 4.03
N LEU A 341 -1.58 -27.03 2.88
CA LEU A 341 -2.89 -26.56 2.43
C LEU A 341 -3.99 -27.00 3.39
N GLY A 342 -4.85 -26.08 3.82
CA GLY A 342 -6.03 -26.38 4.64
C GLY A 342 -5.80 -26.35 6.16
N THR A 343 -4.59 -26.08 6.64
CA THR A 343 -4.39 -25.62 8.02
C THR A 343 -4.51 -24.10 8.08
N GLU A 344 -5.35 -23.58 8.97
CA GLU A 344 -5.27 -22.15 9.32
C GLU A 344 -3.83 -21.82 9.73
N PRO A 345 -3.32 -20.61 9.39
CA PRO A 345 -1.94 -20.26 9.67
C PRO A 345 -1.68 -20.43 11.16
N ALA A 346 -0.90 -21.43 11.51
CA ALA A 346 -0.39 -21.58 12.87
C ALA A 346 0.39 -20.30 13.16
N ALA A 347 -0.07 -19.53 14.15
CA ALA A 347 0.67 -18.40 14.68
C ALA A 347 2.12 -18.86 14.86
N VAL A 348 3.05 -18.20 14.16
CA VAL A 348 4.49 -18.44 14.31
C VAL A 348 4.84 -18.03 15.74
N LEU A 349 4.72 -18.98 16.66
CA LEU A 349 5.31 -18.90 17.97
C LEU A 349 6.81 -18.99 17.76
N VAL A 350 7.47 -17.84 17.74
CA VAL A 350 8.91 -17.75 17.97
C VAL A 350 9.15 -18.31 19.37
N LYS A 351 9.33 -19.64 19.46
CA LYS A 351 9.84 -20.27 20.67
C LYS A 351 11.32 -19.95 20.73
N SER A 352 11.66 -18.97 21.55
CA SER A 352 13.01 -18.79 22.05
C SER A 352 13.47 -20.09 22.74
N GLY A 353 14.58 -20.66 22.26
CA GLY A 353 15.41 -21.60 23.00
C GLY A 353 15.00 -23.08 22.89
N THR A 354 15.79 -23.86 22.15
CA THR A 354 16.85 -24.74 22.69
C THR A 354 17.32 -25.64 21.54
N VAL A 355 18.57 -25.47 21.14
CA VAL A 355 19.26 -26.36 20.20
C VAL A 355 19.44 -27.71 20.89
N PHE A 356 18.87 -28.77 20.32
CA PHE A 356 19.33 -30.13 20.60
C PHE A 356 20.17 -30.57 19.41
N GLU A 357 21.47 -30.54 19.62
CA GLU A 357 22.44 -31.28 18.83
C GLU A 357 22.23 -32.77 19.13
N VAL A 358 21.84 -33.56 18.13
CA VAL A 358 21.93 -35.03 18.22
C VAL A 358 22.86 -35.48 17.11
N SER A 359 24.14 -35.55 17.48
CA SER A 359 25.17 -36.27 16.76
C SER A 359 24.90 -37.78 16.86
N ARG A 360 25.01 -38.47 15.73
CA ARG A 360 25.50 -39.86 15.66
C ARG A 360 26.41 -40.02 14.47
#